data_AF-A0A5C4MXP2-F1
#
_entry.id   AF-A0A5C4MXP2-F1
#
_cell.length_a   1.000
_cell.length_b   1.000
_cell.length_c   1.000
_cell.angle_alpha   90.00
_cell.angle_beta   90.00
_cell.angle_gamma   90.00
#
_symmetry.space_group_name_H-M   'P 1'
#
loop_
_entity.id
_entity.type
_entity.pdbx_description
1 polymer ?
#
loop_
_entity_poly.entity_id
_entity_poly.type
_entity_poly.pdbx_seq_one_letter_code
_entity_poly.pdbx_strand_id
1 'polypeptide(L)'
;MPADHPEALIEETLAGPFGKLPMAGMLREHGSRFMGAALPATYKRGMPRRCFRNAAQLTRSRHLEYWEGWAWVPSFGALPFDHAWCVDPQSGCVVDSTWENPADCVYLGLHVPTEVLLEARRETGVWGVLDVRRGRMADALKRYLSQLPLRDETLGQEMSLSA
;
A
#
# COMPACT_ATOMS: atom_id res chain seq x y z
N MET A 1 -21.79 7.12 -14.30
CA MET A 1 -21.91 6.88 -12.85
C MET A 1 -20.49 6.75 -12.32
N PRO A 2 -20.04 7.55 -11.35
CA PRO A 2 -18.81 7.21 -10.64
C PRO A 2 -19.04 5.86 -9.96
N ALA A 3 -18.02 5.02 -9.88
CA ALA A 3 -18.13 3.74 -9.19
C ALA A 3 -18.39 4.02 -7.70
N ASP A 4 -19.62 3.76 -7.23
CA ASP A 4 -20.09 4.07 -5.87
C ASP A 4 -19.41 3.25 -4.76
N HIS A 5 -18.39 2.45 -5.08
CA HIS A 5 -17.59 1.77 -4.07
C HIS A 5 -16.09 1.87 -4.43
N PRO A 6 -15.24 2.36 -3.53
CA PRO A 6 -13.78 2.44 -3.73
C PRO A 6 -13.16 1.07 -4.04
N GLU A 7 -13.77 -0.02 -3.57
CA GLU A 7 -13.37 -1.38 -3.93
C GLU A 7 -13.60 -1.69 -5.41
N ALA A 8 -14.60 -1.10 -6.06
CA ALA A 8 -14.84 -1.30 -7.48
C ALA A 8 -13.67 -0.80 -8.32
N LEU A 9 -12.96 0.27 -7.90
CA LEU A 9 -11.75 0.74 -8.58
C LEU A 9 -10.62 -0.29 -8.49
N ILE A 10 -10.47 -0.92 -7.31
CA ILE A 10 -9.48 -1.97 -7.09
C ILE A 10 -9.80 -3.16 -8.00
N GLU A 11 -11.04 -3.66 -7.96
CA GLU A 11 -11.45 -4.83 -8.72
C GLU A 11 -11.41 -4.57 -10.24
N GLU A 12 -11.81 -3.38 -10.70
CA GLU A 12 -11.69 -2.97 -12.10
C GLU A 12 -10.23 -2.94 -12.56
N THR A 13 -9.34 -2.34 -11.74
CA THR A 13 -7.91 -2.28 -12.03
C THR A 13 -7.29 -3.69 -12.13
N LEU A 14 -7.67 -4.55 -11.18
CA LEU A 14 -7.24 -5.93 -11.11
C LEU A 14 -7.85 -6.80 -12.23
N ALA A 15 -9.08 -6.55 -12.69
CA ALA A 15 -9.63 -7.24 -13.86
C ALA A 15 -9.02 -6.74 -15.18
N GLY A 16 -8.50 -5.52 -15.18
CA GLY A 16 -7.94 -4.83 -16.34
C GLY A 16 -6.48 -5.19 -16.69
N PRO A 17 -5.84 -4.38 -17.56
CA PRO A 17 -4.47 -4.63 -18.00
C PRO A 17 -3.43 -4.55 -16.88
N PHE A 18 -3.66 -3.67 -15.88
CA PHE A 18 -2.78 -3.57 -14.70
C PHE A 18 -2.78 -4.87 -13.90
N GLY A 19 -3.91 -5.57 -13.84
CA GLY A 19 -4.05 -6.86 -13.17
C GLY A 19 -3.11 -7.98 -13.64
N LYS A 20 -2.47 -7.81 -14.81
CA LYS A 20 -1.48 -8.74 -15.38
C LYS A 20 -0.03 -8.42 -14.98
N LEU A 21 0.19 -7.30 -14.28
CA LEU A 21 1.53 -6.90 -13.84
C LEU A 21 1.98 -7.75 -12.64
N PRO A 22 3.29 -8.03 -12.48
CA PRO A 22 3.79 -8.84 -11.35
C PRO A 22 3.38 -8.30 -9.97
N MET A 23 3.36 -6.98 -9.79
CA MET A 23 2.90 -6.36 -8.55
C MET A 23 1.42 -6.69 -8.26
N ALA A 24 0.57 -6.80 -9.28
CA ALA A 24 -0.83 -7.15 -9.10
C ALA A 24 -0.98 -8.53 -8.43
N GLY A 25 -0.14 -9.51 -8.81
CA GLY A 25 -0.14 -10.83 -8.20
C GLY A 25 0.14 -10.76 -6.70
N MET A 26 1.19 -10.05 -6.31
CA MET A 26 1.53 -9.85 -4.89
C MET A 26 0.44 -9.08 -4.12
N LEU A 27 -0.12 -8.04 -4.74
CA LEU A 27 -1.17 -7.26 -4.11
C LEU A 27 -2.46 -8.08 -3.94
N ARG A 28 -2.77 -9.01 -4.85
CA ARG A 28 -3.89 -9.95 -4.65
C ARG A 28 -3.63 -10.93 -3.51
N GLU A 29 -2.43 -11.49 -3.45
CA GLU A 29 -2.09 -12.58 -2.54
C GLU A 29 -1.88 -12.08 -1.11
N HIS A 30 -1.20 -10.95 -0.96
CA HIS A 30 -0.73 -10.47 0.34
C HIS A 30 -1.25 -9.07 0.68
N GLY A 31 -1.86 -8.37 -0.27
CA GLY A 31 -2.28 -6.98 -0.08
C GLY A 31 -3.40 -6.83 0.94
N SER A 32 -3.45 -5.64 1.52
CA SER A 32 -4.56 -5.17 2.36
C SER A 32 -5.12 -3.89 1.75
N ARG A 33 -6.45 -3.76 1.82
CA ARG A 33 -7.21 -2.64 1.28
C ARG A 33 -7.36 -1.58 2.37
N PHE A 34 -7.27 -0.31 1.99
CA PHE A 34 -7.49 0.82 2.90
C PHE A 34 -8.33 1.90 2.26
N MET A 35 -9.14 2.53 3.10
CA MET A 35 -9.75 3.80 2.81
C MET A 35 -8.85 4.94 3.28
N GLY A 36 -8.83 5.99 2.48
CA GLY A 36 -8.19 7.24 2.82
C GLY A 36 -8.74 7.86 4.08
N ALA A 37 -7.88 8.58 4.78
CA ALA A 37 -8.24 9.44 5.88
C ALA A 37 -7.63 10.83 5.67
N ALA A 38 -8.25 11.85 6.25
CA ALA A 38 -7.66 13.18 6.28
C ALA A 38 -6.32 13.10 7.02
N LEU A 39 -5.29 13.77 6.49
CA LEU A 39 -3.98 13.81 7.13
C LEU A 39 -4.13 14.42 8.54
N PRO A 40 -3.78 13.69 9.62
CA PRO A 40 -3.88 14.25 10.96
C PRO A 40 -3.05 15.53 11.10
N ALA A 41 -3.60 16.53 11.80
CA ALA A 41 -2.98 17.87 11.94
C ALA A 41 -1.58 17.86 12.59
N THR A 42 -1.23 16.78 13.29
CA THR A 42 0.10 16.54 13.87
C THR A 42 1.17 16.27 12.83
N TYR A 43 0.79 15.88 11.61
CA TYR A 43 1.68 15.62 10.49
C TYR A 43 1.62 16.76 9.48
N LYS A 44 2.77 17.07 8.88
CA LYS A 44 2.87 18.06 7.81
C LYS A 44 2.85 17.35 6.46
N ARG A 45 2.17 17.95 5.49
CA ARG A 45 2.25 17.53 4.10
C ARG A 45 3.71 17.61 3.63
N GLY A 46 4.22 16.50 3.09
CA GLY A 46 5.51 16.39 2.46
C GLY A 46 5.51 16.95 1.03
N MET A 47 6.65 16.83 0.36
CA MET A 47 6.76 17.31 -1.02
C MET A 47 6.00 16.37 -1.96
N PRO A 48 5.17 16.90 -2.89
CA PRO A 48 4.46 16.08 -3.88
C PRO A 48 5.41 15.21 -4.71
N ARG A 49 4.91 14.05 -5.17
CA ARG A 49 5.66 13.07 -5.99
C ARG A 49 6.89 12.45 -5.30
N ARG A 50 6.97 12.54 -3.97
CA ARG A 50 8.02 11.91 -3.15
C ARG A 50 7.43 10.92 -2.14
N CYS A 51 6.34 10.23 -2.49
CA CYS A 51 5.59 9.33 -1.61
C CYS A 51 6.46 8.36 -0.83
N PHE A 52 7.28 7.56 -1.50
CA PHE A 52 8.21 6.61 -0.87
C PHE A 52 9.12 7.27 0.18
N ARG A 53 9.69 8.44 -0.15
CA ARG A 53 10.56 9.17 0.77
C ARG A 53 9.77 9.76 1.94
N ASN A 54 8.61 10.36 1.68
CA ASN A 54 7.79 10.98 2.70
C ASN A 54 7.30 9.94 3.72
N ALA A 55 6.77 8.81 3.24
CA ALA A 55 6.33 7.70 4.07
C ALA A 55 7.50 7.10 4.87
N ALA A 56 8.64 6.80 4.23
CA ALA A 56 9.80 6.26 4.93
C ALA A 56 10.33 7.20 6.03
N GLN A 57 10.29 8.51 5.82
CA GLN A 57 10.67 9.49 6.83
C GLN A 57 9.67 9.55 7.99
N LEU A 58 8.37 9.44 7.71
CA LEU A 58 7.34 9.37 8.74
C LEU A 58 7.47 8.10 9.59
N THR A 59 7.56 6.93 8.99
CA THR A 59 7.80 5.65 9.68
C THR A 59 8.98 5.75 10.66
N ARG A 60 10.11 6.28 10.19
CA ARG A 60 11.32 6.44 11.02
C ARG A 60 11.18 7.43 12.18
N SER A 61 10.31 8.43 12.06
CA SER A 61 10.21 9.51 13.04
C SER A 61 9.00 9.41 13.96
N ARG A 62 8.00 8.58 13.62
CA ARG A 62 6.67 8.59 14.26
C ARG A 62 6.12 7.21 14.62
N HIS A 63 6.93 6.14 14.57
CA HIS A 63 6.48 4.77 14.85
C HIS A 63 5.26 4.32 14.01
N LEU A 64 5.15 4.85 12.79
CA LEU A 64 4.11 4.46 11.84
C LEU A 64 4.58 3.29 10.98
N GLU A 65 3.67 2.42 10.60
CA GLU A 65 3.96 1.31 9.69
C GLU A 65 4.13 1.82 8.27
N TYR A 66 5.12 1.31 7.53
CA TYR A 66 5.33 1.68 6.13
C TYR A 66 4.57 0.73 5.21
N TRP A 67 3.81 1.28 4.29
CA TRP A 67 3.02 0.54 3.31
C TRP A 67 3.33 1.00 1.89
N GLU A 68 3.35 0.07 0.96
CA GLU A 68 3.60 0.34 -0.45
C GLU A 68 2.65 -0.49 -1.32
N GLY A 69 2.27 0.04 -2.48
CA GLY A 69 1.41 -0.67 -3.43
C GLY A 69 0.79 0.29 -4.42
N TRP A 70 -0.48 0.05 -4.72
CA TRP A 70 -1.28 0.93 -5.56
C TRP A 70 -2.20 1.80 -4.74
N ALA A 71 -2.40 3.01 -5.23
CA ALA A 71 -3.37 3.93 -4.70
C ALA A 71 -4.12 4.63 -5.84
N TRP A 72 -5.38 5.00 -5.59
CA TRP A 72 -6.27 5.62 -6.56
C TRP A 72 -6.82 6.93 -6.02
N VAL A 73 -6.87 7.93 -6.90
CA VAL A 73 -7.68 9.13 -6.71
C VAL A 73 -8.97 8.90 -7.51
N PRO A 74 -10.15 8.71 -6.89
CA PRO A 74 -11.37 8.31 -7.59
C PRO A 74 -11.78 9.21 -8.76
N SER A 75 -11.47 10.51 -8.68
CA SER A 75 -11.71 11.45 -9.79
C SER A 75 -10.93 11.11 -11.07
N PHE A 76 -9.92 10.24 -11.01
CA PHE A 76 -9.15 9.74 -12.14
C PHE A 76 -9.56 8.33 -12.58
N GLY A 77 -10.62 7.75 -11.99
CA GLY A 77 -11.10 6.40 -12.31
C GLY A 77 -10.14 5.30 -11.87
N ALA A 78 -10.18 4.15 -12.54
CA ALA A 78 -9.41 2.94 -12.22
C ALA A 78 -7.93 3.01 -12.69
N LEU A 79 -7.31 4.20 -12.66
CA LEU A 79 -5.89 4.37 -12.95
C LEU A 79 -5.06 4.25 -11.64
N PRO A 80 -4.33 3.14 -11.41
CA PRO A 80 -3.51 2.99 -10.22
C PRO A 80 -2.22 3.82 -10.29
N PHE A 81 -1.82 4.36 -9.15
CA PHE A 81 -0.51 4.98 -8.95
C PHE A 81 0.34 4.11 -8.03
N ASP A 82 1.57 3.81 -8.45
CA ASP A 82 2.59 3.27 -7.54
C ASP A 82 2.81 4.28 -6.42
N HIS A 83 2.53 3.87 -5.19
CA HIS A 83 2.45 4.78 -4.06
C HIS A 83 2.92 4.14 -2.77
N ALA A 84 3.30 5.00 -1.83
CA ALA A 84 3.66 4.60 -0.48
C ALA A 84 3.02 5.56 0.52
N TRP A 85 2.55 4.99 1.61
CA TRP A 85 1.87 5.69 2.70
C TRP A 85 2.30 5.07 4.03
N CYS A 86 1.81 5.67 5.11
CA CYS A 86 1.94 5.08 6.44
C CYS A 86 0.59 4.60 6.95
N VAL A 87 0.59 3.64 7.86
CA VAL A 87 -0.59 3.29 8.67
C VAL A 87 -0.21 3.49 10.13
N ASP A 88 -1.10 4.13 10.88
CA ASP A 88 -0.96 4.26 12.32
C ASP A 88 -1.34 2.92 12.98
N PRO A 89 -0.41 2.23 13.65
CA PRO A 89 -0.66 0.87 14.15
C PRO A 89 -1.66 0.83 15.30
N GLN A 90 -1.91 1.96 15.98
CA GLN A 90 -2.88 2.02 17.07
C GLN A 90 -4.31 2.19 16.54
N SER A 91 -4.49 3.01 15.51
CA SER A 91 -5.82 3.35 14.97
C SER A 91 -6.17 2.61 13.68
N GLY A 92 -5.20 1.99 13.01
CA GLY A 92 -5.34 1.42 11.67
C GLY A 92 -5.57 2.46 10.57
N CYS A 93 -5.45 3.76 10.87
CA CYS A 93 -5.74 4.82 9.91
C CYS A 93 -4.59 5.07 8.94
N VAL A 94 -4.92 5.33 7.67
CA VAL A 94 -3.95 5.77 6.66
C VAL A 94 -3.44 7.17 6.99
N VAL A 95 -2.11 7.31 6.96
CA VAL A 95 -1.38 8.57 7.08
C VAL A 95 -0.59 8.77 5.79
N ASP A 96 -1.21 9.44 4.81
CA ASP A 96 -0.54 9.85 3.58
C ASP A 96 -0.22 11.34 3.59
N SER A 97 1.06 11.65 3.75
CA SER A 97 1.56 13.03 3.75
C SER A 97 1.87 13.58 2.36
N THR A 98 1.62 12.84 1.29
CA THR A 98 2.01 13.23 -0.07
C THR A 98 0.84 13.81 -0.86
N TRP A 99 -0.33 13.19 -0.76
CA TRP A 99 -1.52 13.67 -1.44
C TRP A 99 -2.11 14.91 -0.76
N GLU A 100 -2.83 15.70 -1.55
CA GLU A 100 -3.52 16.90 -1.05
C GLU A 100 -4.78 16.52 -0.26
N ASN A 101 -5.59 15.62 -0.84
CA ASN A 101 -6.83 15.14 -0.26
C ASN A 101 -6.77 13.61 -0.10
N PRO A 102 -5.93 13.08 0.82
CA PRO A 102 -5.77 11.65 0.99
C PRO A 102 -7.03 10.94 1.48
N ALA A 103 -8.00 11.67 2.05
CA ALA A 103 -9.29 11.18 2.53
C ALA A 103 -10.18 10.64 1.41
N ASP A 104 -10.06 11.20 0.21
CA ASP A 104 -10.90 10.80 -0.93
C ASP A 104 -10.33 9.58 -1.64
N CYS A 105 -9.18 9.07 -1.21
CA CYS A 105 -8.43 8.09 -1.97
C CYS A 105 -8.56 6.66 -1.42
N VAL A 106 -8.09 5.72 -2.22
CA VAL A 106 -8.16 4.28 -1.95
C VAL A 106 -6.77 3.68 -2.11
N TYR A 107 -6.45 2.66 -1.31
CA TYR A 107 -5.13 2.05 -1.31
C TYR A 107 -5.24 0.53 -1.27
N LEU A 108 -4.33 -0.15 -1.96
CA LEU A 108 -4.11 -1.58 -1.91
C LEU A 108 -2.60 -1.80 -1.82
N GLY A 109 -2.14 -2.31 -0.69
CA GLY A 109 -0.71 -2.40 -0.43
C GLY A 109 -0.28 -3.48 0.52
N LEU A 110 1.03 -3.56 0.67
CA LEU A 110 1.73 -4.51 1.51
C LEU A 110 2.44 -3.74 2.62
N HIS A 111 2.34 -4.26 3.84
CA HIS A 111 3.19 -3.79 4.92
C HIS A 111 4.63 -4.20 4.62
N VAL A 112 5.54 -3.24 4.68
CA VAL A 112 6.98 -3.49 4.60
C VAL A 112 7.59 -3.17 5.95
N PRO A 113 8.12 -4.18 6.68
CA PRO A 113 8.81 -3.93 7.93
C PRO A 113 9.93 -2.90 7.77
N THR A 114 10.16 -2.08 8.80
CA THR A 114 11.13 -0.99 8.75
C THR A 114 12.53 -1.52 8.42
N GLU A 115 12.90 -2.67 8.94
CA GLU A 115 14.17 -3.35 8.70
C GLU A 115 14.33 -3.72 7.22
N VAL A 116 13.27 -4.28 6.62
CA VAL A 116 13.23 -4.65 5.20
C VAL A 116 13.31 -3.41 4.31
N LEU A 117 12.59 -2.34 4.65
CA LEU A 117 12.66 -1.05 3.95
C LEU A 117 14.07 -0.47 3.97
N LEU A 118 14.74 -0.48 5.13
CA LEU A 118 16.08 0.05 5.29
C LEU A 118 17.13 -0.81 4.58
N GLU A 119 16.98 -2.13 4.61
CA GLU A 119 17.81 -3.06 3.85
C GLU A 119 17.65 -2.82 2.34
N ALA A 120 16.41 -2.79 1.84
CA ALA A 120 16.10 -2.48 0.44
C ALA A 120 16.69 -1.12 0.02
N ARG A 121 16.61 -0.10 0.88
CA ARG A 121 17.20 1.23 0.61
C ARG A 121 18.72 1.18 0.51
N ARG A 122 19.39 0.36 1.32
CA ARG A 122 20.84 0.15 1.27
C ARG A 122 21.26 -0.60 0.00
N GLU A 123 20.51 -1.61 -0.39
CA GLU A 123 20.76 -2.42 -1.59
C GLU A 123 20.57 -1.61 -2.88
N THR A 124 19.47 -0.86 -2.98
CA THR A 124 18.99 -0.32 -4.26
C THR A 124 19.30 1.16 -4.48
N GLY A 125 19.58 1.91 -3.41
CA GLY A 125 19.74 3.35 -3.51
C GLY A 125 18.43 4.16 -3.55
N VAL A 126 17.27 3.50 -3.60
CA VAL A 126 15.93 4.13 -3.74
C VAL A 126 15.01 3.77 -2.58
N TRP A 127 13.95 4.56 -2.37
CA TRP A 127 13.01 4.37 -1.26
C TRP A 127 11.87 3.39 -1.55
N GLY A 128 11.54 3.15 -2.82
CA GLY A 128 10.51 2.18 -3.21
C GLY A 128 11.04 0.75 -3.13
N VAL A 129 10.23 -0.14 -2.57
CA VAL A 129 10.56 -1.54 -2.31
C VAL A 129 9.87 -2.47 -3.32
N LEU A 130 8.66 -2.12 -3.74
CA LEU A 130 7.84 -2.84 -4.72
C LEU A 130 8.07 -2.39 -6.17
N ASP A 131 8.81 -1.29 -6.40
CA ASP A 131 8.94 -0.59 -7.69
C ASP A 131 9.09 -1.52 -8.92
N VAL A 132 7.98 -1.60 -9.68
CA VAL A 132 7.78 -2.42 -10.88
C VAL A 132 8.17 -1.70 -12.16
N ARG A 133 8.67 -0.45 -12.13
CA ARG A 133 9.11 0.22 -13.37
C ARG A 133 10.40 -0.35 -13.95
N ARG A 134 11.05 -1.29 -13.24
CA ARG A 134 12.20 -2.07 -13.70
C ARG A 134 12.09 -3.58 -13.46
N GLY A 135 10.90 -4.08 -13.08
CA GLY A 135 10.68 -5.51 -12.83
C GLY A 135 11.54 -6.11 -11.70
N ARG A 136 12.03 -5.28 -10.76
CA ARG A 136 12.89 -5.74 -9.66
C ARG A 136 12.31 -5.28 -8.33
N MET A 137 11.53 -6.16 -7.68
CA MET A 137 11.37 -6.06 -6.22
C MET A 137 12.75 -6.14 -5.56
N ALA A 138 12.94 -5.39 -4.47
CA ALA A 138 14.12 -5.55 -3.63
C ALA A 138 14.23 -7.00 -3.15
N ASP A 139 15.45 -7.56 -3.19
CA ASP A 139 15.64 -8.95 -2.79
C ASP A 139 15.37 -9.14 -1.29
N ALA A 140 15.60 -8.10 -0.48
CA ALA A 140 15.16 -8.06 0.92
C ALA A 140 13.65 -8.35 1.09
N LEU A 141 12.80 -7.78 0.23
CA LEU A 141 11.37 -8.03 0.28
C LEU A 141 11.02 -9.44 -0.17
N LYS A 142 11.65 -9.96 -1.24
CA LYS A 142 11.41 -11.33 -1.69
C LYS A 142 11.76 -12.34 -0.58
N ARG A 143 12.89 -12.14 0.09
CA ARG A 143 13.30 -12.95 1.24
C ARG A 143 12.27 -12.87 2.36
N TYR A 144 11.79 -11.68 2.69
CA TYR A 144 10.77 -11.50 3.71
C TYR A 144 9.47 -12.22 3.35
N LEU A 145 8.94 -12.02 2.15
CA LEU A 145 7.68 -12.65 1.72
C LEU A 145 7.78 -14.18 1.67
N SER A 146 8.94 -14.74 1.28
CA SER A 146 9.15 -16.19 1.29
C SER A 146 9.11 -16.84 2.68
N GLN A 147 9.16 -16.04 3.74
CA GLN A 147 9.07 -16.50 5.13
C GLN A 147 7.66 -16.36 5.71
N LEU A 148 6.75 -15.65 5.03
CA LEU A 148 5.37 -15.51 5.46
C LEU A 148 4.58 -16.78 5.11
N PRO A 149 3.70 -17.25 6.00
CA PRO A 149 2.74 -18.28 5.62
C PRO A 149 1.84 -17.72 4.51
N LEU A 150 1.59 -18.52 3.47
CA LEU A 150 0.57 -18.20 2.48
C LEU A 150 -0.78 -18.05 3.21
N ARG A 151 -1.58 -17.05 2.82
CA ARG A 151 -2.94 -16.91 3.38
C ARG A 151 -3.72 -18.16 2.97
N ASP A 152 -4.16 -18.95 3.95
CA ASP A 152 -5.07 -20.06 3.73
C ASP A 152 -6.47 -19.48 3.44
N GLU A 153 -7.03 -19.77 2.27
CA GLU A 153 -8.34 -19.28 1.84
C GLU A 153 -9.51 -19.84 2.69
N THR A 154 -9.24 -20.75 3.63
CA THR A 154 -10.28 -21.43 4.42
C THR A 154 -10.75 -20.69 5.69
N LEU A 155 -10.11 -19.61 6.12
CA LEU A 155 -10.54 -18.89 7.35
C LEU A 155 -11.76 -17.95 7.17
N GLY A 156 -12.35 -17.91 5.96
CA GLY A 156 -13.54 -17.10 5.66
C GLY A 156 -14.90 -17.74 5.95
N GLN A 157 -14.96 -19.00 6.42
CA GLN A 157 -16.24 -19.72 6.60
C GLN A 157 -16.62 -20.13 8.04
N GLU A 158 -15.80 -19.90 9.06
CA GLU A 158 -16.13 -20.35 10.43
C GLU A 158 -16.72 -19.29 11.37
N MET A 159 -17.05 -18.08 10.89
CA MET A 159 -17.67 -17.04 11.73
C MET A 159 -19.17 -16.81 11.48
N SER A 160 -19.88 -17.79 10.92
CA SER A 160 -21.34 -17.73 10.82
C SER A 160 -21.99 -19.05 11.25
N LEU A 161 -21.70 -19.52 12.46
CA LEU A 161 -22.51 -20.53 13.15
C LEU A 161 -22.20 -20.49 14.67
N SER A 162 -22.58 -19.40 15.34
CA SER A 162 -22.99 -19.41 16.77
C SER A 162 -23.35 -18.00 17.27
N ALA A 163 -24.64 -17.64 17.16
CA ALA A 163 -25.46 -16.96 18.16
C ALA A 163 -26.85 -16.67 17.57
#